data_AF-A0A0G9KXN3-F1
#
_entry.id   AF-A0A0G9KXN3-F1
#
_cell.length_a   1.000
_cell.length_b   1.000
_cell.length_c   1.000
_cell.angle_alpha   90.00
_cell.angle_beta   90.00
_cell.angle_gamma   90.00
#
_symmetry.space_group_name_H-M   'P 1'
#
loop_
_entity.id
_entity.type
_entity.pdbx_description
1 polymer ?
#
loop_
_entity_poly.entity_id
_entity_poly.type
_entity_poly.pdbx_seq_one_letter_code
_entity_poly.pdbx_strand_id
1 'polypeptide(L)'
;MQISNTQTQTYSYNQSLNTTNKPNNTDNTSNSFDTQVTEKENIKKSSSKIIEYLEKNDKFSSLSKEDEELFRDILADSVFSGQEMKRLNYEQFKKLSDLVNPANISKEQNIEELPGVLLQGTYLSSITDNEDFNKALFETAKNIDNNKERIDFLDTVSNNLGYNNKQVLFGKGSIEENIQADIAREKEKYKDPSNSEMLANIIQDLKNWKITDYGSFIKNLTTEYKELSEHPLLSSEAKLKYKKYSEYTANMEINHNKAKNEPKYA
;
A
#
# COMPACT_ATOMS: atom_id res chain seq x y z
N MET A 1 27.33 5.41 33.04
CA MET A 1 27.36 4.40 31.96
C MET A 1 27.35 5.15 30.63
N GLN A 2 28.43 5.04 29.86
CA GLN A 2 28.52 5.56 28.50
C GLN A 2 27.69 4.67 27.57
N ILE A 3 26.79 5.28 26.79
CA ILE A 3 26.07 4.60 25.72
C ILE A 3 26.77 5.01 24.42
N SER A 4 27.45 4.04 23.81
CA SER A 4 28.18 4.21 22.56
C SER A 4 27.24 4.20 21.36
N ASN A 5 27.42 5.17 20.47
CA ASN A 5 26.74 5.30 19.18
C ASN A 5 27.03 4.09 18.27
N THR A 6 26.01 3.34 17.87
CA THR A 6 26.06 2.42 16.74
C THR A 6 25.68 3.18 15.46
N GLN A 7 26.70 3.45 14.65
CA GLN A 7 26.58 3.96 13.29
C GLN A 7 25.93 2.90 12.40
N THR A 8 24.78 3.20 11.81
CA THR A 8 24.17 2.41 10.75
C THR A 8 24.94 2.67 9.46
N GLN A 9 25.64 1.65 8.98
CA GLN A 9 26.38 1.68 7.71
C GLN A 9 25.39 1.68 6.54
N THR A 10 25.44 2.72 5.72
CA THR A 10 24.81 2.79 4.40
C THR A 10 25.63 2.00 3.39
N TYR A 11 25.01 0.98 2.78
CA TYR A 11 25.61 0.22 1.68
C TYR A 11 25.74 1.12 0.45
N SER A 12 26.97 1.54 0.13
CA SER A 12 27.31 2.20 -1.13
C SER A 12 27.58 1.16 -2.21
N TYR A 13 26.89 1.30 -3.35
CA TYR A 13 27.06 0.47 -4.54
C TYR A 13 28.39 0.82 -5.22
N ASN A 14 29.27 -0.17 -5.38
CA ASN A 14 30.55 -0.04 -6.07
C ASN A 14 30.34 0.23 -7.57
N GLN A 15 30.66 1.45 -8.03
CA GLN A 15 31.01 1.69 -9.44
C GLN A 15 32.53 1.53 -9.59
N SER A 16 32.96 0.40 -10.16
CA SER A 16 34.35 0.23 -10.57
C SER A 16 34.61 1.05 -11.85
N LEU A 17 35.23 2.21 -11.69
CA LEU A 17 35.88 2.94 -12.77
C LEU A 17 37.24 2.27 -13.04
N ASN A 18 37.30 1.39 -14.04
CA ASN A 18 38.59 1.00 -14.62
C ASN A 18 38.97 2.04 -15.68
N THR A 19 39.81 2.99 -15.28
CA THR A 19 40.55 3.84 -16.21
C THR A 19 41.84 3.13 -16.63
N THR A 20 41.99 2.89 -17.92
CA THR A 20 43.32 2.68 -18.51
C THR A 20 43.33 3.31 -19.90
N ASN A 21 44.00 4.45 -20.00
CA ASN A 21 44.29 5.14 -21.25
C ASN A 21 45.46 4.46 -21.99
N LYS A 22 45.29 4.19 -23.30
CA LYS A 22 46.28 4.46 -24.37
C LYS A 22 45.68 4.20 -25.78
N PRO A 23 46.25 4.76 -26.87
CA PRO A 23 45.48 5.51 -27.86
C PRO A 23 45.57 4.99 -29.30
N ASN A 24 44.73 5.59 -30.16
CA ASN A 24 44.76 5.69 -31.63
C ASN A 24 44.53 4.41 -32.46
N ASN A 25 43.37 4.33 -33.11
CA ASN A 25 43.35 4.40 -34.57
C ASN A 25 41.97 4.85 -35.09
N THR A 26 42.00 5.78 -36.04
CA THR A 26 40.88 6.27 -36.86
C THR A 26 40.23 5.15 -37.65
N ASP A 27 38.89 5.08 -37.66
CA ASP A 27 38.11 4.74 -38.87
C ASP A 27 36.61 5.06 -38.67
N ASN A 28 35.98 5.53 -39.75
CA ASN A 28 34.59 5.97 -39.87
C ASN A 28 33.57 4.97 -39.29
N THR A 29 32.70 5.45 -38.40
CA THR A 29 31.39 4.81 -38.17
C THR A 29 30.32 5.87 -38.02
N SER A 30 29.36 5.87 -38.95
CA SER A 30 28.09 6.56 -38.85
C SER A 30 27.44 6.29 -37.49
N ASN A 31 26.96 7.34 -36.82
CA ASN A 31 26.30 7.27 -35.53
C ASN A 31 25.13 6.27 -35.55
N SER A 32 25.31 5.13 -34.88
CA SER A 32 24.30 4.10 -34.61
C SER A 32 23.19 4.55 -33.64
N PHE A 33 23.16 5.84 -33.27
CA PHE A 33 22.18 6.40 -32.35
C PHE A 33 20.96 7.01 -33.05
N ASP A 34 21.09 7.46 -34.30
CA ASP A 34 19.99 8.16 -34.99
C ASP A 34 18.95 7.21 -35.61
N THR A 35 19.30 5.94 -35.86
CA THR A 35 18.36 4.94 -36.39
C THR A 35 17.48 4.29 -35.33
N GLN A 36 17.75 4.46 -34.03
CA GLN A 36 16.93 3.87 -32.96
C GLN A 36 15.75 4.76 -32.51
N VAL A 37 15.65 6.00 -33.00
CA VAL A 37 14.61 6.95 -32.58
C VAL A 37 13.42 6.99 -33.53
N THR A 38 13.44 6.26 -34.66
CA THR A 38 12.37 6.30 -35.68
C THR A 38 11.63 4.99 -35.96
N GLU A 39 11.91 3.91 -35.22
CA GLU A 39 11.02 2.75 -35.23
C GLU A 39 10.02 2.87 -34.07
N LYS A 40 8.79 3.27 -34.40
CA LYS A 40 7.62 2.86 -33.64
C LYS A 40 7.52 1.33 -33.76
N GLU A 41 8.36 0.61 -33.04
CA GLU A 41 8.15 -0.81 -32.84
C GLU A 41 6.80 -0.94 -32.12
N ASN A 42 5.83 -1.52 -32.83
CA ASN A 42 4.74 -2.23 -32.19
C ASN A 42 5.37 -3.40 -31.42
N ILE A 43 5.99 -3.10 -30.27
CA ILE A 43 6.38 -4.11 -29.30
C ILE A 43 5.07 -4.74 -28.89
N LYS A 44 4.82 -5.96 -29.39
CA LYS A 44 3.71 -6.80 -28.95
C LYS A 44 3.92 -6.98 -27.45
N LYS A 45 3.21 -6.18 -26.63
CA LYS A 45 3.19 -6.33 -25.17
C LYS A 45 2.98 -7.81 -24.91
N SER A 46 3.94 -8.46 -24.25
CA SER A 46 3.74 -9.82 -23.73
C SER A 46 2.39 -9.81 -23.03
N SER A 47 1.45 -10.64 -23.48
CA SER A 47 0.16 -10.76 -22.82
C SER A 47 0.42 -11.01 -21.34
N SER A 48 -0.18 -10.17 -20.52
CA SER A 48 -0.07 -10.29 -19.07
C SER A 48 -0.59 -11.65 -18.67
N LYS A 49 0.20 -12.46 -17.97
CA LYS A 49 -0.18 -13.83 -17.54
C LYS A 49 -1.53 -13.85 -16.81
N ILE A 50 -1.85 -12.78 -16.09
CA ILE A 50 -3.14 -12.65 -15.42
C ILE A 50 -4.29 -12.50 -16.41
N ILE A 51 -4.12 -11.77 -17.52
CA ILE A 51 -5.16 -11.65 -18.55
C ILE A 51 -5.42 -13.01 -19.18
N GLU A 52 -4.36 -13.76 -19.53
CA GLU A 52 -4.51 -15.12 -20.08
C GLU A 52 -5.25 -16.04 -19.13
N TYR A 53 -4.93 -15.98 -17.82
CA TYR A 53 -5.64 -16.75 -16.80
C TYR A 53 -7.13 -16.36 -16.73
N LEU A 54 -7.42 -15.06 -16.66
CA LEU A 54 -8.78 -14.54 -16.56
C LEU A 54 -9.61 -14.91 -17.80
N GLU A 55 -9.03 -14.87 -19.00
CA GLU A 55 -9.67 -15.31 -20.25
C GLU A 55 -9.96 -16.81 -20.25
N LYS A 56 -8.96 -17.64 -19.93
CA LYS A 56 -9.10 -19.10 -19.92
C LYS A 56 -10.20 -19.57 -18.96
N ASN A 57 -10.40 -18.82 -17.87
CA ASN A 57 -11.40 -19.11 -16.84
C ASN A 57 -12.70 -18.32 -17.00
N ASP A 58 -12.92 -17.70 -18.17
CA ASP A 58 -14.13 -16.94 -18.51
C ASP A 58 -14.49 -15.87 -17.44
N LYS A 59 -13.48 -15.23 -16.85
CA LYS A 59 -13.68 -14.26 -15.75
C LYS A 59 -14.11 -12.88 -16.25
N PHE A 60 -13.84 -12.56 -17.50
CA PHE A 60 -14.27 -11.28 -18.12
C PHE A 60 -15.74 -11.29 -18.53
N SER A 61 -16.37 -12.45 -18.74
CA SER A 61 -17.76 -12.55 -19.24
C SER A 61 -18.80 -11.96 -18.29
N SER A 62 -18.49 -11.85 -16.99
CA SER A 62 -19.35 -11.20 -16.00
C SER A 62 -19.25 -9.66 -15.96
N LEU A 63 -18.33 -9.07 -16.72
CA LEU A 63 -18.09 -7.62 -16.72
C LEU A 63 -18.92 -6.91 -17.79
N SER A 64 -19.15 -5.61 -17.61
CA SER A 64 -19.58 -4.76 -18.71
C SER A 64 -18.43 -4.62 -19.72
N LYS A 65 -18.75 -4.31 -20.99
CA LYS A 65 -17.71 -4.05 -22.01
C LYS A 65 -16.75 -2.94 -21.59
N GLU A 66 -17.28 -1.90 -20.95
CA GLU A 66 -16.51 -0.76 -20.44
C GLU A 66 -15.54 -1.18 -19.33
N ASP A 67 -16.01 -1.98 -18.36
CA ASP A 67 -15.16 -2.48 -17.27
C ASP A 67 -14.12 -3.48 -17.80
N GLU A 68 -14.51 -4.36 -18.74
CA GLU A 68 -13.59 -5.31 -19.38
C GLU A 68 -12.45 -4.59 -20.11
N GLU A 69 -12.77 -3.63 -20.99
CA GLU A 69 -11.76 -2.84 -21.72
C GLU A 69 -10.82 -2.10 -20.77
N LEU A 70 -11.37 -1.46 -19.73
CA LEU A 70 -10.58 -0.75 -18.72
C LEU A 70 -9.66 -1.71 -17.94
N PHE A 71 -10.17 -2.84 -17.47
CA PHE A 71 -9.39 -3.78 -16.66
C PHE A 71 -8.31 -4.47 -17.49
N ARG A 72 -8.60 -4.81 -18.74
CA ARG A 72 -7.58 -5.35 -19.65
C ARG A 72 -6.43 -4.38 -19.87
N ASP A 73 -6.74 -3.09 -20.03
CA ASP A 73 -5.70 -2.07 -20.21
C ASP A 73 -4.87 -1.86 -18.93
N ILE A 74 -5.49 -1.83 -17.75
CA ILE A 74 -4.80 -1.75 -16.44
C ILE A 74 -3.93 -2.99 -16.20
N LEU A 75 -4.38 -4.18 -16.59
CA LEU A 75 -3.66 -5.42 -16.36
C LEU A 75 -2.57 -5.69 -17.40
N ALA A 76 -2.50 -4.90 -18.48
CA ALA A 76 -1.73 -5.20 -19.68
C ALA A 76 -0.22 -5.31 -19.45
N ASP A 77 0.34 -4.52 -18.52
CA ASP A 77 1.77 -4.50 -18.23
C ASP A 77 2.13 -5.13 -16.88
N SER A 78 1.16 -5.76 -16.20
CA SER A 78 1.37 -6.42 -14.92
C SER A 78 1.78 -5.46 -13.77
N VAL A 79 1.61 -4.15 -13.93
CA VAL A 79 1.90 -3.13 -12.93
C VAL A 79 0.59 -2.43 -12.53
N PHE A 80 0.40 -2.18 -11.23
CA PHE A 80 -0.71 -1.36 -10.74
C PHE A 80 -0.14 -0.11 -10.05
N SER A 81 -0.27 1.01 -10.74
CA SER A 81 0.28 2.31 -10.42
C SER A 81 -0.80 3.28 -9.94
N GLY A 82 -0.35 4.44 -9.43
CA GLY A 82 -1.26 5.51 -9.05
C GLY A 82 -2.07 6.05 -10.23
N GLN A 83 -1.52 6.02 -11.44
CA GLN A 83 -2.22 6.50 -12.63
C GLN A 83 -3.35 5.54 -13.02
N GLU A 84 -3.14 4.24 -12.87
CA GLU A 84 -4.21 3.24 -13.07
C GLU A 84 -5.28 3.36 -11.98
N MET A 85 -4.87 3.58 -10.73
CA MET A 85 -5.81 3.82 -9.63
C MET A 85 -6.71 5.04 -9.88
N LYS A 86 -6.18 6.12 -10.47
CA LYS A 86 -6.96 7.34 -10.82
C LYS A 86 -8.03 7.11 -11.88
N ARG A 87 -7.85 6.11 -12.75
CA ARG A 87 -8.81 5.78 -13.82
C ARG A 87 -10.04 5.04 -13.29
N LEU A 88 -9.98 4.56 -12.05
CA LEU A 88 -11.02 3.78 -11.43
C LEU A 88 -11.86 4.64 -10.47
N ASN A 89 -13.17 4.45 -10.52
CA ASN A 89 -14.01 4.74 -9.36
C ASN A 89 -13.92 3.56 -8.36
N TYR A 90 -14.41 3.77 -7.14
CA TYR A 90 -14.32 2.76 -6.09
C TYR A 90 -14.99 1.43 -6.45
N GLU A 91 -16.15 1.43 -7.12
CA GLU A 91 -16.85 0.20 -7.50
C GLU A 91 -16.08 -0.58 -8.57
N GLN A 92 -15.52 0.12 -9.56
CA GLN A 92 -14.65 -0.50 -10.55
C GLN A 92 -13.39 -1.06 -9.91
N PHE A 93 -12.80 -0.33 -8.97
CA PHE A 93 -11.64 -0.80 -8.23
C PHE A 93 -11.95 -2.03 -7.37
N LYS A 94 -13.12 -2.10 -6.72
CA LYS A 94 -13.58 -3.26 -5.97
C LYS A 94 -13.76 -4.48 -6.89
N LYS A 95 -14.44 -4.33 -8.02
CA LYS A 95 -14.58 -5.40 -9.04
C LYS A 95 -13.22 -5.88 -9.54
N LEU A 96 -12.31 -4.96 -9.88
CA LEU A 96 -10.95 -5.31 -10.29
C LEU A 96 -10.22 -6.08 -9.18
N SER A 97 -10.32 -5.62 -7.94
CA SER A 97 -9.69 -6.26 -6.78
C SER A 97 -10.20 -7.69 -6.57
N ASP A 98 -11.51 -7.90 -6.68
CA ASP A 98 -12.12 -9.23 -6.56
C ASP A 98 -11.71 -10.15 -7.71
N LEU A 99 -11.65 -9.61 -8.93
CA LEU A 99 -11.22 -10.31 -10.14
C LEU A 99 -9.78 -10.82 -10.02
N VAL A 100 -8.89 -10.01 -9.43
CA VAL A 100 -7.46 -10.32 -9.31
C VAL A 100 -7.04 -10.87 -7.94
N ASN A 101 -8.00 -11.13 -7.04
CA ASN A 101 -7.71 -11.60 -5.70
C ASN A 101 -7.08 -13.01 -5.75
N PRO A 102 -5.89 -13.23 -5.16
CA PRO A 102 -5.27 -14.54 -5.10
C PRO A 102 -6.18 -15.62 -4.50
N ALA A 103 -7.03 -15.31 -3.53
CA ALA A 103 -7.99 -16.28 -2.98
C ALA A 103 -8.99 -16.80 -4.04
N ASN A 104 -9.28 -16.01 -5.06
CA ASN A 104 -10.15 -16.35 -6.19
C ASN A 104 -9.40 -16.98 -7.37
N ILE A 105 -8.06 -16.88 -7.39
CA ILE A 105 -7.17 -17.37 -8.47
C ILE A 105 -6.43 -18.67 -8.08
N SER A 106 -6.08 -18.83 -6.80
CA SER A 106 -5.02 -19.73 -6.32
C SER A 106 -5.39 -21.21 -6.17
N LYS A 107 -6.58 -21.67 -6.55
CA LYS A 107 -6.83 -23.12 -6.53
C LYS A 107 -6.02 -23.87 -7.60
N GLU A 108 -5.55 -23.19 -8.64
CA GLU A 108 -4.99 -23.85 -9.84
C GLU A 108 -3.65 -23.27 -10.35
N GLN A 109 -3.14 -22.15 -9.82
CA GLN A 109 -1.86 -21.55 -10.26
C GLN A 109 -0.94 -21.14 -9.09
N ASN A 110 0.37 -21.27 -9.32
CA ASN A 110 1.41 -20.72 -8.46
C ASN A 110 1.24 -19.21 -8.35
N ILE A 111 0.96 -18.72 -7.14
CA ILE A 111 0.83 -17.29 -6.82
C ILE A 111 2.07 -16.49 -7.26
N GLU A 112 3.24 -17.13 -7.32
CA GLU A 112 4.52 -16.56 -7.78
C GLU A 112 4.52 -16.16 -9.27
N GLU A 113 3.59 -16.67 -10.07
CA GLU A 113 3.44 -16.32 -11.48
C GLU A 113 2.48 -15.14 -11.72
N LEU A 114 1.74 -14.72 -10.70
CA LEU A 114 0.94 -13.51 -10.75
C LEU A 114 1.85 -12.30 -10.55
N PRO A 115 1.59 -11.17 -11.24
CA PRO A 115 2.36 -9.97 -11.02
C PRO A 115 2.31 -9.54 -9.55
N GLY A 116 3.47 -9.54 -8.88
CA GLY A 116 3.58 -9.13 -7.47
C GLY A 116 3.06 -7.71 -7.20
N VAL A 117 2.88 -6.90 -8.25
CA VAL A 117 2.37 -5.52 -8.15
C VAL A 117 0.86 -5.46 -7.92
N LEU A 118 0.08 -6.47 -8.31
CA LEU A 118 -1.38 -6.46 -8.07
C LEU A 118 -1.76 -6.68 -6.59
N LEU A 119 -0.84 -7.23 -5.80
CA LEU A 119 -1.00 -7.41 -4.35
C LEU A 119 -0.86 -6.08 -3.59
N GLN A 120 -0.12 -5.12 -4.15
CA GLN A 120 0.14 -3.82 -3.51
C GLN A 120 -0.88 -2.78 -3.97
N GLY A 121 -2.13 -2.92 -3.53
CA GLY A 121 -3.12 -1.85 -3.67
C GLY A 121 -4.56 -2.35 -3.69
N THR A 122 -4.84 -3.48 -4.35
CA THR A 122 -6.20 -4.05 -4.49
C THR A 122 -6.87 -4.37 -3.14
N TYR A 123 -6.07 -4.58 -2.10
CA TYR A 123 -6.56 -4.77 -0.75
C TYR A 123 -7.35 -3.59 -0.18
N LEU A 124 -7.20 -2.38 -0.71
CA LEU A 124 -7.89 -1.19 -0.19
C LEU A 124 -9.41 -1.31 -0.23
N SER A 125 -9.95 -2.14 -1.13
CA SER A 125 -11.39 -2.41 -1.24
C SER A 125 -11.92 -3.24 -0.05
N SER A 126 -11.03 -3.92 0.66
CA SER A 126 -11.36 -4.89 1.71
C SER A 126 -10.41 -4.82 2.91
N ILE A 127 -9.76 -3.68 3.14
CA ILE A 127 -8.80 -3.51 4.23
C ILE A 127 -9.46 -3.59 5.61
N THR A 128 -10.72 -3.14 5.73
CA THR A 128 -11.56 -3.30 6.94
C THR A 128 -12.95 -3.85 6.61
N ASP A 129 -13.77 -4.11 7.63
CA ASP A 129 -15.21 -4.38 7.49
C ASP A 129 -16.05 -3.13 7.19
N ASN A 130 -15.47 -1.93 7.28
CA ASN A 130 -16.19 -0.69 7.05
C ASN A 130 -15.99 -0.21 5.60
N GLU A 131 -17.02 -0.39 4.77
CA GLU A 131 -16.98 -0.02 3.35
C GLU A 131 -16.79 1.48 3.13
N ASP A 132 -17.42 2.32 3.95
CA ASP A 132 -17.31 3.78 3.81
C ASP A 132 -15.86 4.24 4.10
N PHE A 133 -15.18 3.58 5.04
CA PHE A 133 -13.76 3.79 5.34
C PHE A 133 -12.86 3.30 4.19
N ASN A 134 -13.08 2.08 3.70
CA ASN A 134 -12.31 1.51 2.58
C ASN A 134 -12.41 2.42 1.34
N LYS A 135 -13.62 2.91 1.04
CA LYS A 135 -13.88 3.88 -0.02
C LYS A 135 -13.18 5.20 0.22
N ALA A 136 -13.25 5.75 1.43
CA ALA A 136 -12.56 6.98 1.77
C ALA A 136 -11.04 6.86 1.59
N LEU A 137 -10.45 5.73 2.02
CA LEU A 137 -9.02 5.48 1.90
C LEU A 137 -8.61 5.37 0.43
N PHE A 138 -9.38 4.64 -0.40
CA PHE A 138 -9.16 4.55 -1.84
C PHE A 138 -9.20 5.93 -2.51
N GLU A 139 -10.26 6.71 -2.26
CA GLU A 139 -10.45 8.03 -2.86
C GLU A 139 -9.37 9.02 -2.42
N THR A 140 -8.84 8.89 -1.20
CA THR A 140 -7.68 9.68 -0.77
C THR A 140 -6.41 9.23 -1.46
N ALA A 141 -6.11 7.93 -1.42
CA ALA A 141 -4.86 7.39 -1.93
C ALA A 141 -4.70 7.60 -3.44
N LYS A 142 -5.77 7.46 -4.24
CA LYS A 142 -5.70 7.64 -5.69
C LYS A 142 -5.29 9.07 -6.10
N ASN A 143 -5.52 10.05 -5.22
CA ASN A 143 -5.17 11.45 -5.47
C ASN A 143 -3.76 11.84 -4.98
N ILE A 144 -2.99 10.89 -4.44
CA ILE A 144 -1.58 11.11 -4.07
C ILE A 144 -0.69 10.80 -5.27
N ASP A 145 -0.10 11.86 -5.85
CA ASP A 145 0.69 11.78 -7.08
C ASP A 145 1.98 10.98 -6.92
N ASN A 146 2.69 11.18 -5.81
CA ASN A 146 3.95 10.48 -5.55
C ASN A 146 3.67 9.05 -5.06
N ASN A 147 4.10 8.05 -5.84
CA ASN A 147 3.86 6.64 -5.52
C ASN A 147 4.48 6.22 -4.18
N LYS A 148 5.71 6.65 -3.88
CA LYS A 148 6.38 6.31 -2.63
C LYS A 148 5.62 6.89 -1.44
N GLU A 149 5.24 8.15 -1.54
CA GLU A 149 4.46 8.84 -0.53
C GLU A 149 3.09 8.20 -0.30
N ARG A 150 2.42 7.79 -1.38
CA ARG A 150 1.15 7.06 -1.29
C ARG A 150 1.31 5.74 -0.53
N ILE A 151 2.34 4.95 -0.86
CA ILE A 151 2.62 3.69 -0.18
C ILE A 151 2.96 3.95 1.29
N ASP A 152 3.88 4.88 1.57
CA ASP A 152 4.28 5.19 2.95
C ASP A 152 3.08 5.70 3.79
N PHE A 153 2.13 6.43 3.19
CA PHE A 153 0.89 6.85 3.83
C PHE A 153 -0.04 5.67 4.11
N LEU A 154 -0.29 4.82 3.10
CA LEU A 154 -1.11 3.63 3.22
C LEU A 154 -0.58 2.67 4.29
N ASP A 155 0.74 2.47 4.36
CA ASP A 155 1.40 1.67 5.39
C ASP A 155 1.16 2.24 6.78
N THR A 156 1.19 3.56 6.92
CA THR A 156 0.97 4.21 8.22
C THR A 156 -0.50 4.06 8.67
N VAL A 157 -1.47 4.21 7.76
CA VAL A 157 -2.88 3.93 8.06
C VAL A 157 -3.09 2.45 8.39
N SER A 158 -2.51 1.56 7.59
CA SER A 158 -2.53 0.11 7.73
C SER A 158 -2.04 -0.34 9.12
N ASN A 159 -0.96 0.26 9.62
CA ASN A 159 -0.42 0.00 10.95
C ASN A 159 -1.35 0.50 12.07
N ASN A 160 -1.94 1.68 11.91
CA ASN A 160 -2.86 2.26 12.90
C ASN A 160 -4.21 1.52 12.99
N LEU A 161 -4.60 0.76 11.96
CA LEU A 161 -5.80 -0.07 12.00
C LEU A 161 -5.67 -1.26 12.97
N GLY A 162 -4.44 -1.70 13.28
CA GLY A 162 -4.18 -2.84 14.16
C GLY A 162 -4.99 -4.07 13.75
N TYR A 163 -5.68 -4.70 14.71
CA TYR A 163 -6.53 -5.88 14.47
C TYR A 163 -7.72 -5.67 13.54
N ASN A 164 -8.06 -4.43 13.17
CA ASN A 164 -9.11 -4.15 12.18
C ASN A 164 -8.61 -4.26 10.74
N ASN A 165 -7.30 -4.40 10.55
CA ASN A 165 -6.69 -4.58 9.24
C ASN A 165 -6.75 -6.06 8.82
N LYS A 166 -7.56 -6.35 7.81
CA LYS A 166 -7.74 -7.72 7.27
C LYS A 166 -6.54 -8.25 6.50
N GLN A 167 -5.60 -7.39 6.13
CA GLN A 167 -4.38 -7.78 5.40
C GLN A 167 -3.26 -8.19 6.33
N VAL A 168 -3.33 -7.80 7.60
CA VAL A 168 -2.38 -8.26 8.62
C VAL A 168 -2.81 -9.66 9.02
N LEU A 169 -2.03 -10.65 8.59
CA LEU A 169 -2.18 -12.02 9.06
C LEU A 169 -1.72 -12.08 10.52
N PHE A 170 -2.67 -12.00 11.45
CA PHE A 170 -2.42 -12.36 12.84
C PHE A 170 -2.18 -13.87 12.94
N GLY A 171 -1.59 -14.33 14.05
CA GLY A 171 -1.34 -15.75 14.28
C GLY A 171 -2.60 -16.61 14.08
N LYS A 172 -2.42 -17.92 13.86
CA LYS A 172 -3.55 -18.85 13.70
C LYS A 172 -4.54 -18.67 14.86
N GLY A 173 -5.82 -18.43 14.54
CA GLY A 173 -6.88 -18.26 15.54
C GLY A 173 -7.77 -17.04 15.28
N SER A 174 -8.71 -16.79 16.19
CA SER A 174 -9.55 -15.59 16.19
C SER A 174 -8.75 -14.34 16.61
N ILE A 175 -9.32 -13.15 16.39
CA ILE A 175 -8.71 -11.89 16.88
C ILE A 175 -8.59 -11.92 18.41
N GLU A 176 -9.61 -12.43 19.10
CA GLU A 176 -9.62 -12.55 20.56
C GLU A 176 -8.52 -13.50 21.06
N GLU A 177 -8.28 -14.62 20.39
CA GLU A 177 -7.20 -15.55 20.72
C GLU A 177 -5.83 -14.87 20.57
N ASN A 178 -5.63 -14.12 19.49
CA ASN A 178 -4.42 -13.33 19.29
C ASN A 178 -4.23 -12.26 20.37
N ILE A 179 -5.29 -11.52 20.73
CA ILE A 179 -5.22 -10.52 21.81
C ILE A 179 -4.85 -11.16 23.15
N GLN A 180 -5.40 -12.32 23.49
CA GLN A 180 -5.02 -13.01 24.73
C GLN A 180 -3.56 -13.46 24.72
N ALA A 181 -3.07 -13.94 23.57
CA ALA A 181 -1.66 -14.28 23.42
C ALA A 181 -0.76 -13.04 23.57
N ASP A 182 -1.15 -11.89 23.02
CA ASP A 182 -0.42 -10.64 23.11
C ASP A 182 -0.39 -10.12 24.55
N ILE A 183 -1.54 -10.13 25.24
CA ILE A 183 -1.63 -9.80 26.67
C ILE A 183 -0.71 -10.70 27.50
N ALA A 184 -0.64 -12.01 27.22
CA ALA A 184 0.24 -12.93 27.93
C ALA A 184 1.72 -12.59 27.71
N ARG A 185 2.12 -12.23 26.48
CA ARG A 185 3.49 -11.80 26.16
C ARG A 185 3.86 -10.50 26.85
N GLU A 186 2.97 -9.51 26.86
CA GLU A 186 3.23 -8.22 27.52
C GLU A 186 3.29 -8.39 29.05
N LYS A 187 2.46 -9.26 29.65
CA LYS A 187 2.56 -9.61 31.08
C LYS A 187 3.89 -10.22 31.45
N GLU A 188 4.43 -11.11 30.63
CA GLU A 188 5.76 -11.71 30.88
C GLU A 188 6.88 -10.67 30.70
N LYS A 189 6.79 -9.84 29.66
CA LYS A 189 7.77 -8.78 29.37
C LYS A 189 7.84 -7.73 30.48
N TYR A 190 6.69 -7.35 31.05
CA TYR A 190 6.58 -6.33 32.11
C TYR A 190 6.21 -6.93 33.48
N LYS A 191 6.70 -8.13 33.79
CA LYS A 191 6.42 -8.82 35.06
C LYS A 191 6.96 -8.12 36.32
N ASP A 192 7.88 -7.16 36.16
CA ASP A 192 8.35 -6.33 37.26
C ASP A 192 7.20 -5.45 37.80
N PRO A 193 6.87 -5.52 39.10
CA PRO A 193 5.82 -4.70 39.70
C PRO A 193 5.97 -3.19 39.45
N SER A 194 7.18 -2.68 39.22
CA SER A 194 7.37 -1.26 38.90
C SER A 194 6.69 -0.81 37.60
N ASN A 195 6.33 -1.75 36.72
CA ASN A 195 5.70 -1.48 35.42
C ASN A 195 4.16 -1.64 35.46
N SER A 196 3.54 -1.77 36.63
CA SER A 196 2.12 -2.14 36.76
C SER A 196 1.17 -1.19 36.02
N GLU A 197 1.42 0.12 36.08
CA GLU A 197 0.60 1.12 35.40
C GLU A 197 0.76 1.05 33.87
N MET A 198 2.01 0.96 33.39
CA MET A 198 2.31 0.79 31.97
C MET A 198 1.67 -0.48 31.39
N LEU A 199 1.79 -1.60 32.12
CA LEU A 199 1.18 -2.87 31.72
C LEU A 199 -0.37 -2.78 31.71
N ALA A 200 -0.96 -2.09 32.68
CA ALA A 200 -2.41 -1.88 32.70
C ALA A 200 -2.88 -1.09 31.46
N ASN A 201 -2.16 -0.03 31.08
CA ASN A 201 -2.47 0.77 29.88
C ASN A 201 -2.33 -0.07 28.61
N ILE A 202 -1.24 -0.82 28.44
CA ILE A 202 -1.04 -1.70 27.28
C ILE A 202 -2.15 -2.74 27.16
N ILE A 203 -2.53 -3.39 28.26
CA ILE A 203 -3.63 -4.37 28.26
C ILE A 203 -4.96 -3.70 27.90
N GLN A 204 -5.20 -2.47 28.37
CA GLN A 204 -6.40 -1.73 28.06
C GLN A 204 -6.46 -1.38 26.57
N ASP A 205 -5.34 -0.95 25.97
CA ASP A 205 -5.24 -0.66 24.54
C ASP A 205 -5.48 -1.90 23.68
N LEU A 206 -4.87 -3.03 24.04
CA LEU A 206 -5.10 -4.32 23.38
C LEU A 206 -6.57 -4.77 23.44
N LYS A 207 -7.26 -4.50 24.56
CA LYS A 207 -8.69 -4.79 24.69
C LYS A 207 -9.58 -3.82 23.92
N ASN A 208 -9.12 -2.59 23.72
CA ASN A 208 -9.79 -1.55 22.96
C ASN A 208 -9.46 -1.60 21.45
N TRP A 209 -9.06 -2.77 20.95
CA TRP A 209 -8.64 -2.95 19.56
C TRP A 209 -9.70 -2.57 18.53
N LYS A 210 -10.99 -2.78 18.83
CA LYS A 210 -12.07 -2.67 17.84
C LYS A 210 -12.38 -1.21 17.53
N ILE A 211 -12.23 -0.83 16.26
CA ILE A 211 -12.67 0.49 15.78
C ILE A 211 -14.17 0.42 15.49
N THR A 212 -14.96 1.14 16.29
CA THR A 212 -16.42 1.24 16.11
C THR A 212 -16.85 2.53 15.41
N ASP A 213 -16.04 3.58 15.51
CA ASP A 213 -16.26 4.85 14.82
C ASP A 213 -15.04 5.24 13.98
N TYR A 214 -15.10 4.88 12.70
CA TYR A 214 -14.05 5.21 11.73
C TYR A 214 -13.92 6.72 11.45
N GLY A 215 -14.97 7.52 11.70
CA GLY A 215 -14.88 8.98 11.59
C GLY A 215 -13.97 9.56 12.67
N SER A 216 -14.19 9.16 13.92
CA SER A 216 -13.33 9.53 15.04
C SER A 216 -11.91 8.98 14.87
N PHE A 217 -11.74 7.76 14.37
CA PHE A 217 -10.42 7.20 14.04
C PHE A 217 -9.64 8.09 13.05
N ILE A 218 -10.24 8.46 11.91
CA ILE A 218 -9.60 9.33 10.91
C ILE A 218 -9.25 10.69 11.54
N LYS A 219 -10.16 11.27 12.32
CA LYS A 219 -9.94 12.56 12.99
C LYS A 219 -8.80 12.52 14.00
N ASN A 220 -8.67 11.43 14.75
CA ASN A 220 -7.57 11.21 15.68
C ASN A 220 -6.24 11.14 14.93
N LEU A 221 -6.16 10.40 13.81
CA LEU A 221 -4.96 10.37 12.97
C LEU A 221 -4.61 11.76 12.43
N THR A 222 -5.59 12.52 11.96
CA THR A 222 -5.38 13.90 11.50
C THR A 222 -4.77 14.77 12.60
N THR A 223 -5.29 14.65 13.82
CA THR A 223 -4.81 15.42 14.97
C THR A 223 -3.38 15.01 15.34
N GLU A 224 -3.12 13.71 15.45
CA GLU A 224 -1.79 13.17 15.78
C GLU A 224 -0.73 13.58 14.74
N TYR A 225 -1.03 13.41 13.44
CA TYR A 225 -0.09 13.82 12.39
C TYR A 225 0.14 15.33 12.37
N LYS A 226 -0.88 16.12 12.68
CA LYS A 226 -0.70 17.57 12.82
C LYS A 226 0.23 17.90 13.99
N GLU A 227 0.04 17.31 15.16
CA GLU A 227 0.91 17.50 16.32
C GLU A 227 2.35 17.07 16.03
N LEU A 228 2.53 15.92 15.38
CA LEU A 228 3.85 15.43 14.95
C LEU A 228 4.50 16.37 13.93
N SER A 229 3.72 17.01 13.05
CA SER A 229 4.27 17.98 12.10
C SER A 229 4.89 19.22 12.76
N GLU A 230 4.51 19.51 14.00
CA GLU A 230 4.96 20.65 14.78
C GLU A 230 5.94 20.25 15.90
N HIS A 231 6.13 18.95 16.14
CA HIS A 231 6.84 18.44 17.31
C HIS A 231 8.32 18.84 17.36
N PRO A 232 8.81 19.49 18.43
CA PRO A 232 10.12 20.15 18.44
C PRO A 232 11.30 19.19 18.26
N LEU A 233 11.17 17.93 18.68
CA LEU A 233 12.24 16.93 18.60
C LEU A 233 12.34 16.21 17.24
N LEU A 234 11.39 16.43 16.33
CA LEU A 234 11.41 15.79 15.01
C LEU A 234 12.23 16.59 14.00
N SER A 235 12.91 15.87 13.09
CA SER A 235 13.65 16.47 11.99
C SER A 235 12.71 17.23 11.04
N SER A 236 13.25 18.19 10.28
CA SER A 236 12.46 18.94 9.29
C SER A 236 11.81 18.01 8.25
N GLU A 237 12.48 16.93 7.88
CA GLU A 237 11.96 15.92 6.95
C GLU A 237 10.77 15.16 7.56
N ALA A 238 10.89 14.72 8.82
CA ALA A 238 9.81 14.04 9.52
C ALA A 238 8.60 14.98 9.69
N LYS A 239 8.83 16.24 10.07
CA LYS A 239 7.77 17.25 10.16
C LYS A 239 7.04 17.46 8.85
N LEU A 240 7.78 17.56 7.74
CA LEU A 240 7.18 17.70 6.41
C LEU A 240 6.35 16.47 6.03
N LYS A 241 6.86 15.26 6.33
CA LYS A 241 6.10 14.01 6.13
C LYS A 241 4.78 14.03 6.89
N TYR A 242 4.81 14.32 8.18
CA TYR A 242 3.59 14.35 9.01
C TYR A 242 2.63 15.47 8.64
N LYS A 243 3.15 16.62 8.18
CA LYS A 243 2.31 17.69 7.63
C LYS A 243 1.48 17.17 6.47
N LYS A 244 2.10 16.51 5.49
CA LYS A 244 1.38 15.94 4.35
C LYS A 244 0.42 14.83 4.76
N TYR A 245 0.80 14.00 5.73
CA TYR A 245 -0.10 12.96 6.25
C TYR A 245 -1.34 13.55 6.89
N SER A 246 -1.21 14.66 7.63
CA SER A 246 -2.36 15.38 8.19
C SER A 246 -3.27 15.95 7.08
N GLU A 247 -2.72 16.42 5.97
CA GLU A 247 -3.48 16.88 4.80
C GLU A 247 -4.22 15.69 4.13
N TYR A 248 -3.57 14.53 4.02
CA TYR A 248 -4.19 13.32 3.47
C TYR A 248 -5.31 12.78 4.34
N THR A 249 -5.14 12.72 5.66
CA THR A 249 -6.22 12.27 6.56
C THR A 249 -7.35 13.29 6.66
N ALA A 250 -7.08 14.59 6.53
CA ALA A 250 -8.13 15.60 6.40
C ALA A 250 -8.96 15.39 5.11
N ASN A 251 -8.31 15.09 3.99
CA ASN A 251 -9.02 14.71 2.76
C ASN A 251 -9.80 13.39 2.92
N MET A 252 -9.24 12.44 3.67
CA MET A 252 -9.92 11.19 4.00
C MET A 252 -11.17 11.42 4.84
N GLU A 253 -11.16 12.37 5.78
CA GLU A 253 -12.35 12.75 6.56
C GLU A 253 -13.46 13.29 5.64
N ILE A 254 -13.11 14.15 4.68
CA ILE A 254 -14.05 14.66 3.66
C ILE A 254 -14.61 13.50 2.84
N ASN A 255 -13.76 12.60 2.35
CA ASN A 255 -14.17 11.46 1.53
C ASN A 255 -15.04 10.46 2.31
N HIS A 256 -14.75 10.22 3.58
CA HIS A 256 -15.55 9.37 4.46
C HIS A 256 -16.94 9.96 4.71
N ASN A 257 -17.04 11.28 4.92
CA ASN A 257 -18.32 11.97 5.03
C ASN A 257 -19.13 11.91 3.72
N LYS A 258 -18.47 12.00 2.56
CA LYS A 258 -19.14 11.79 1.27
C LYS A 258 -19.66 10.35 1.14
N ALA A 259 -18.80 9.35 1.39
CA ALA A 259 -19.17 7.94 1.30
C ALA A 259 -20.37 7.56 2.20
N LYS A 260 -20.40 8.08 3.44
CA LYS A 260 -21.53 7.89 4.36
C LYS A 260 -22.86 8.46 3.86
N ASN A 261 -22.81 9.54 3.08
CA ASN A 261 -23.98 10.27 2.62
C ASN A 261 -24.36 9.93 1.17
N GLU A 262 -23.58 9.10 0.48
CA GLU A 262 -23.95 8.61 -0.84
C GLU A 262 -25.12 7.62 -0.74
N PRO A 263 -26.16 7.77 -1.58
CA PRO A 263 -27.25 6.81 -1.60
C PRO A 263 -26.71 5.43 -2.00
N LYS A 264 -26.82 4.46 -1.09
CA LYS A 264 -26.57 3.05 -1.40
C LYS A 264 -27.75 2.58 -2.24
N TYR A 265 -27.60 2.54 -3.55
CA TYR A 265 -28.61 1.94 -4.42
C TYR A 265 -28.71 0.46 -4.07
N ALA A 266 -29.90 0.06 -3.60
CA ALA A 266 -30.26 -1.30 -3.22
C ALA A 266 -30.63 -2.15 -4.45
#